data_AF-A0A496VMX7-F1
#
_entry.id   AF-A0A496VMX7-F1
#
_cell.length_a   1.000
_cell.length_b   1.000
_cell.length_c   1.000
_cell.angle_alpha   90.00
_cell.angle_beta   90.00
_cell.angle_gamma   90.00
#
_symmetry.space_group_name_H-M   'P 1'
#
loop_
_entity.id
_entity.type
_entity.pdbx_description
1 polymer ?
#
loop_
_entity_poly.entity_id
_entity_poly.type
_entity_poly.pdbx_seq_one_letter_code
_entity_poly.pdbx_strand_id
1 'polypeptide(L)'
;MKNINAFIKENIGAVSKNVFVAPEIPGKKLNNAVKAFNCEDNLDSILAIYDNTSFGSAKEGLVFTGEKIIYKPSSSEPTELHFNDFESVEYIENVTVNEKGKEKREEYIEITLSSGKTVTLKDLSSCNYKKLADLLKEAFYDFDEFEAENQIVTTLAEMSEKLKIAYVKVIINMTFADDGEVDEKELAEILLLMTRLDLSTDSRFKLREYTISEAGQEPLEQLLDTIDKEAGSHNKSIKISLVKDLINTFISANEASYKYFSYRNFEFLTANQSLFDVSDKEIELAVQTIMLDFKMLDGDFTDAAFKKGIKELTASAGAVGVPLAAVYLSGSVVGMSAAGMTSGLAALGLGGVLGFSSMATGIGVAVLLGVGAYKGIRYITSANTTTGRELMLHSVIEQTQATISLLVGDINYITIKLNEALSSRHSQQDAKIKKLVLMMIVLTGAGNQLNKKSDTIQNSVIISKYPSLKVLDESKLKSLTSEQTKKQYYTIVLEYYEEQIVQEGTKDGEMQNVKQLRLKPEIPTKELEKLVSVFEVIGYFKAAAVLKGAASDMTDKAKRKITGFFSK
;
A
#
# COMPACT_ATOMS: atom_id res chain seq x y z
N MET A 1 14.81 22.50 -13.34
CA MET A 1 14.98 23.51 -12.27
C MET A 1 15.56 22.78 -11.06
N LYS A 2 16.61 23.32 -10.41
CA LYS A 2 17.15 22.68 -9.20
C LYS A 2 16.11 22.85 -8.09
N ASN A 3 15.71 21.75 -7.42
CA ASN A 3 14.72 21.76 -6.35
C ASN A 3 15.43 21.81 -5.00
N ILE A 4 15.12 22.79 -4.15
CA ILE A 4 15.78 22.97 -2.85
C ILE A 4 15.51 21.80 -1.89
N ASN A 5 14.31 21.21 -1.93
CA ASN A 5 13.95 20.06 -1.10
C ASN A 5 14.85 18.86 -1.41
N ALA A 6 15.12 18.59 -2.70
CA ALA A 6 16.06 17.54 -3.12
C ALA A 6 17.51 17.86 -2.72
N PHE A 7 17.95 19.11 -2.97
CA PHE A 7 19.30 19.57 -2.64
C PHE A 7 19.62 19.41 -1.15
N ILE A 8 18.71 19.85 -0.26
CA ILE A 8 18.90 19.72 1.18
C ILE A 8 19.03 18.24 1.57
N LYS A 9 18.15 17.37 1.08
CA LYS A 9 18.18 15.92 1.42
C LYS A 9 19.49 15.25 1.02
N GLU A 10 20.01 15.56 -0.16
CA GLU A 10 21.23 14.94 -0.70
C GLU A 10 22.50 15.40 0.06
N ASN A 11 22.51 16.65 0.55
CA ASN A 11 23.74 17.27 1.07
C ASN A 11 23.79 17.34 2.61
N ILE A 12 22.64 17.40 3.29
CA ILE A 12 22.58 17.61 4.75
C ILE A 12 23.21 16.45 5.55
N GLY A 13 23.18 15.23 5.02
CA GLY A 13 23.81 14.06 5.65
C GLY A 13 25.33 14.21 5.81
N ALA A 14 25.98 15.07 5.00
CA ALA A 14 27.41 15.32 5.08
C ALA A 14 27.83 16.20 6.26
N VAL A 15 26.87 16.90 6.90
CA VAL A 15 27.08 17.86 7.99
C VAL A 15 27.37 17.15 9.32
N SER A 16 26.65 16.07 9.63
CA SER A 16 26.85 15.31 10.86
C SER A 16 26.22 13.92 10.76
N LYS A 17 26.73 12.99 11.59
CA LYS A 17 26.12 11.66 11.79
C LYS A 17 24.80 11.72 12.56
N ASN A 18 24.51 12.85 13.22
CA ASN A 18 23.28 13.07 14.00
C ASN A 18 22.15 13.70 13.17
N VAL A 19 22.28 13.71 11.85
CA VAL A 19 21.26 14.17 10.92
C VAL A 19 20.40 12.97 10.50
N PHE A 20 19.08 13.15 10.59
CA PHE A 20 18.08 12.21 10.09
C PHE A 20 17.34 12.87 8.93
N VAL A 21 17.31 12.23 7.77
CA VAL A 21 16.73 12.79 6.54
C VAL A 21 15.46 12.04 6.18
N ALA A 22 14.42 12.75 5.75
CA ALA A 22 13.16 12.17 5.31
C ALA A 22 13.37 11.33 4.04
N PRO A 23 12.75 10.14 3.93
CA PRO A 23 11.71 9.59 4.81
C PRO A 23 12.24 8.73 5.99
N GLU A 24 13.56 8.61 6.17
CA GLU A 24 14.19 7.71 7.14
C GLU A 24 14.29 8.29 8.57
N ILE A 25 13.46 9.29 8.90
CA ILE A 25 13.45 9.92 10.22
C ILE A 25 12.75 9.00 11.21
N PRO A 26 13.39 8.60 12.34
CA PRO A 26 12.72 7.79 13.36
C PRO A 26 11.50 8.52 13.94
N GLY A 27 10.32 7.89 13.89
CA GLY A 27 9.06 8.55 14.29
C GLY A 27 9.04 9.14 15.71
N LYS A 28 9.77 8.54 16.67
CA LYS A 28 9.93 9.10 18.02
C LYS A 28 10.69 10.43 18.01
N LYS A 29 11.71 10.57 17.15
CA LYS A 29 12.48 11.80 16.98
C LYS A 29 11.65 12.85 16.25
N LEU A 30 10.93 12.44 15.20
CA LEU A 30 10.00 13.31 14.48
C LEU A 30 8.95 13.92 15.42
N ASN A 31 8.24 13.08 16.19
CA ASN A 31 7.23 13.55 17.15
C ASN A 31 7.79 14.45 18.25
N ASN A 32 9.02 14.18 18.72
CA ASN A 32 9.67 15.02 19.70
C ASN A 32 10.08 16.38 19.11
N ALA A 33 10.61 16.38 17.88
CA ALA A 33 10.99 17.60 17.19
C ALA A 33 9.77 18.46 16.89
N VAL A 34 8.70 17.88 16.35
CA VAL A 34 7.45 18.60 16.02
C VAL A 34 6.92 19.37 17.23
N LYS A 35 6.88 18.72 18.39
CA LYS A 35 6.44 19.35 19.64
C LYS A 35 7.44 20.35 20.22
N ALA A 36 8.75 20.11 20.08
CA ALA A 36 9.77 20.96 20.68
C ALA A 36 10.05 22.22 19.86
N PHE A 37 9.92 22.12 18.54
CA PHE A 37 10.17 23.18 17.56
C PHE A 37 8.90 23.92 17.13
N ASN A 38 7.73 23.56 17.69
CA ASN A 38 6.42 24.14 17.38
C ASN A 38 6.05 24.09 15.89
N CYS A 39 6.34 22.97 15.22
CA CYS A 39 6.08 22.79 13.78
C CYS A 39 5.00 21.74 13.48
N GLU A 40 3.94 21.70 14.30
CA GLU A 40 2.80 20.78 14.15
C GLU A 40 2.12 20.90 12.79
N ASP A 41 1.96 22.14 12.29
CA ASP A 41 1.36 22.43 10.98
C ASP A 41 2.27 22.08 9.79
N ASN A 42 3.56 21.80 10.06
CA ASN A 42 4.61 21.55 9.06
C ASN A 42 5.23 20.15 9.22
N LEU A 43 4.63 19.26 10.01
CA LEU A 43 5.10 17.87 10.21
C LEU A 43 5.51 17.23 8.88
N ASP A 44 4.63 17.44 7.93
CA ASP A 44 4.60 16.94 6.59
C ASP A 44 5.71 17.52 5.73
N SER A 45 6.22 18.74 5.98
CA SER A 45 7.24 19.37 5.14
C SER A 45 8.68 19.25 5.67
N ILE A 46 8.88 18.47 6.76
CA ILE A 46 10.19 18.27 7.38
C ILE A 46 11.09 17.41 6.50
N LEU A 47 12.14 18.01 5.95
CA LEU A 47 13.16 17.36 5.13
C LEU A 47 14.22 16.64 5.97
N ALA A 48 14.67 17.26 7.06
CA ALA A 48 15.72 16.72 7.90
C ALA A 48 15.66 17.27 9.33
N ILE A 49 16.15 16.46 10.28
CA ILE A 49 16.33 16.82 11.68
C ILE A 49 17.79 16.62 12.06
N TYR A 50 18.43 17.70 12.51
CA TYR A 50 19.69 17.64 13.23
C TYR A 50 19.40 17.49 14.72
N ASP A 51 19.74 16.34 15.30
CA ASP A 51 19.57 16.12 16.73
C ASP A 51 20.80 16.62 17.52
N ASN A 52 20.61 17.69 18.27
CA ASN A 52 21.66 18.24 19.14
C ASN A 52 21.54 17.81 20.61
N THR A 53 20.62 16.91 20.94
CA THR A 53 20.40 16.51 22.34
C THR A 53 21.40 15.45 22.79
N SER A 54 21.93 15.59 24.00
CA SER A 54 22.92 14.67 24.59
C SER A 54 22.46 13.21 24.68
N PHE A 55 21.13 12.97 24.70
CA PHE A 55 20.53 11.62 24.78
C PHE A 55 19.81 11.19 23.49
N GLY A 56 19.96 11.94 22.39
CA GLY A 56 19.39 11.55 21.10
C GLY A 56 17.86 11.60 21.03
N SER A 57 17.23 12.53 21.76
CA SER A 57 15.78 12.73 21.81
C SER A 57 15.22 13.63 20.69
N ALA A 58 16.06 14.37 19.96
CA ALA A 58 15.69 15.32 18.91
C ALA A 58 14.79 16.49 19.35
N LYS A 59 14.93 16.94 20.60
CA LYS A 59 14.21 18.10 21.15
C LYS A 59 14.95 19.43 21.00
N GLU A 60 16.19 19.40 20.52
CA GLU A 60 17.09 20.54 20.35
C GLU A 60 17.92 20.32 19.08
N GLY A 61 18.37 21.40 18.43
CA GLY A 61 19.14 21.35 17.19
C GLY A 61 18.47 22.12 16.06
N LEU A 62 18.36 21.49 14.88
CA LEU A 62 17.84 22.12 13.65
C LEU A 62 16.77 21.25 13.01
N VAL A 63 15.73 21.88 12.47
CA VAL A 63 14.75 21.27 11.57
C VAL A 63 14.82 22.01 10.24
N PHE A 64 14.88 21.27 9.13
CA PHE A 64 14.93 21.81 7.78
C PHE A 64 13.63 21.53 7.04
N THR A 65 13.08 22.53 6.37
CA THR A 65 12.02 22.40 5.35
C THR A 65 12.50 23.03 4.04
N GLY A 66 11.70 22.98 2.97
CA GLY A 66 12.00 23.68 1.71
C GLY A 66 11.94 25.21 1.80
N GLU A 67 11.31 25.75 2.86
CA GLU A 67 11.11 27.18 3.07
C GLU A 67 12.03 27.79 4.12
N LYS A 68 12.35 27.02 5.18
CA LYS A 68 12.96 27.57 6.38
C LYS A 68 13.76 26.56 7.17
N ILE A 69 14.56 27.10 8.08
CA ILE A 69 15.28 26.37 9.11
C ILE A 69 14.75 26.81 10.45
N ILE A 70 14.39 25.84 11.30
CA ILE A 70 14.01 26.12 12.68
C ILE A 70 15.18 25.73 13.58
N TYR A 71 15.76 26.72 14.25
CA TYR A 71 16.85 26.53 15.19
C TYR A 71 16.35 26.57 16.62
N LYS A 72 16.65 25.53 17.39
CA LYS A 72 16.32 25.45 18.81
C LYS A 72 17.58 25.16 19.64
N PRO A 73 18.19 26.18 20.24
CA PRO A 73 19.24 25.99 21.25
C PRO A 73 18.69 25.31 22.51
N SER A 74 19.58 24.73 23.31
CA SER A 74 19.22 24.17 24.61
C SER A 74 18.54 25.23 25.50
N SER A 75 17.40 24.86 26.09
CA SER A 75 16.61 25.73 26.99
C SER A 75 16.13 27.06 26.39
N SER A 76 16.07 27.18 25.05
CA SER A 76 15.57 28.38 24.36
C SER A 76 14.35 28.07 23.49
N GLU A 77 13.55 29.09 23.20
CA GLU A 77 12.45 28.98 22.25
C GLU A 77 12.99 28.78 20.81
N PRO A 78 12.28 28.02 19.96
CA PRO A 78 12.68 27.83 18.58
C PRO A 78 12.62 29.16 17.81
N THR A 79 13.60 29.38 16.94
CA THR A 79 13.67 30.53 16.03
C THR A 79 13.58 30.03 14.60
N GLU A 80 12.60 30.55 13.86
CA GLU A 80 12.44 30.26 12.43
C GLU A 80 13.29 31.23 11.60
N LEU A 81 13.97 30.68 10.59
CA LEU A 81 14.86 31.38 9.67
C LEU A 81 14.44 31.00 8.25
N HIS A 82 13.68 31.86 7.58
CA HIS A 82 13.27 31.64 6.19
C HIS A 82 14.43 31.92 5.24
N PHE A 83 14.64 31.05 4.25
CA PHE A 83 15.74 31.22 3.30
C PHE A 83 15.60 32.52 2.48
N ASN A 84 14.37 32.91 2.15
CA ASN A 84 14.04 34.19 1.48
C ASN A 84 14.49 35.43 2.27
N ASP A 85 14.66 35.31 3.58
CA ASP A 85 15.06 36.42 4.43
C ASP A 85 16.58 36.52 4.56
N PHE A 86 17.38 35.61 3.97
CA PHE A 86 18.83 35.62 4.13
C PHE A 86 19.44 36.76 3.32
N GLU A 87 20.45 37.41 3.89
CA GLU A 87 21.28 38.41 3.21
C GLU A 87 22.72 37.93 3.10
N SER A 88 23.23 37.27 4.15
CA SER A 88 24.52 36.59 4.14
C SER A 88 24.58 35.45 5.15
N VAL A 89 25.46 34.50 4.87
CA VAL A 89 25.80 33.38 5.76
C VAL A 89 27.31 33.32 5.88
N GLU A 90 27.87 33.40 7.09
CA GLU A 90 29.32 33.38 7.31
C GLU A 90 29.73 32.31 8.31
N TYR A 91 30.78 31.56 7.98
CA TYR A 91 31.44 30.64 8.91
C TYR A 91 32.57 31.38 9.62
N ILE A 92 32.58 31.31 10.95
CA ILE A 92 33.56 31.99 11.79
C ILE A 92 34.27 30.96 12.67
N GLU A 93 35.60 31.00 12.67
CA GLU A 93 36.49 30.22 13.55
C GLU A 93 37.30 31.18 14.42
N ASN A 94 37.03 31.19 15.72
CA ASN A 94 37.80 31.96 16.69
C ASN A 94 38.74 31.06 17.47
N VAL A 95 40.04 31.34 17.40
CA VAL A 95 41.08 30.65 18.19
C VAL A 95 41.53 31.55 19.33
N THR A 96 41.19 31.18 20.55
CA THR A 96 41.64 31.87 21.77
C THR A 96 42.67 31.02 22.49
N VAL A 97 43.81 31.61 22.86
CA VAL A 97 44.85 30.91 23.64
C VAL A 97 44.70 31.31 25.10
N ASN A 98 44.47 30.35 25.98
CA ASN A 98 44.39 30.65 27.41
C ASN A 98 45.79 30.95 27.99
N GLU A 99 45.85 31.48 29.21
CA GLU A 99 47.11 31.82 29.91
C GLU A 99 48.07 30.63 30.11
N LYS A 100 47.62 29.39 29.86
CA LYS A 100 48.40 28.15 29.93
C LYS A 100 48.83 27.62 28.56
N GLY A 101 48.67 28.41 27.49
CA GLY A 101 49.04 28.03 26.12
C GLY A 101 48.11 27.01 25.47
N LYS A 102 46.93 26.73 26.05
CA LYS A 102 45.94 25.80 25.48
C LYS A 102 44.99 26.59 24.58
N GLU A 103 44.98 26.22 23.30
CA GLU A 103 44.04 26.74 22.30
C GLU A 103 42.61 26.26 22.61
N LYS A 104 41.67 27.21 22.63
CA LYS A 104 40.24 26.98 22.60
C LYS A 104 39.73 27.51 21.26
N ARG A 105 39.23 26.61 20.43
CA ARG A 105 38.59 26.94 19.16
C ARG A 105 37.08 27.00 19.37
N GLU A 106 36.47 28.08 18.91
CA GLU A 106 35.03 28.25 18.85
C GLU A 106 34.63 28.43 17.38
N GLU A 107 33.75 27.56 16.90
CA GLU A 107 33.23 27.58 15.54
C GLU A 107 31.72 27.86 15.58
N TYR A 108 31.25 28.75 14.72
CA TYR A 108 29.83 29.07 14.60
C TYR A 108 29.49 29.64 13.22
N ILE A 109 28.19 29.74 12.93
CA ILE A 109 27.68 30.36 11.70
C ILE A 109 26.89 31.61 12.09
N GLU A 110 27.16 32.72 11.43
CA GLU A 110 26.33 33.93 11.51
C GLU A 110 25.48 34.04 10.24
N ILE A 111 24.16 34.20 10.44
CA ILE A 111 23.20 34.44 9.38
C ILE A 111 22.66 35.85 9.58
N THR A 112 22.92 36.75 8.64
CA THR A 112 22.31 38.08 8.62
C THR A 112 21.05 38.02 7.78
N LEU A 113 19.93 38.46 8.37
CA LEU A 113 18.65 38.54 7.70
C LEU A 113 18.45 39.92 7.06
N SER A 114 17.63 40.01 6.02
CA SER A 114 17.24 41.24 5.31
C SER A 114 16.65 42.34 6.22
N SER A 115 16.18 41.96 7.41
CA SER A 115 15.75 42.88 8.48
C SER A 115 16.91 43.55 9.25
N GLY A 116 18.16 43.18 8.96
CA GLY A 116 19.35 43.58 9.71
C GLY A 116 19.61 42.79 11.00
N LYS A 117 18.77 41.79 11.31
CA LYS A 117 18.95 40.90 12.47
C LYS A 117 19.97 39.81 12.15
N THR A 118 20.98 39.65 13.01
CA THR A 118 21.94 38.53 12.93
C THR A 118 21.52 37.40 13.88
N VAL A 119 21.55 36.17 13.39
CA VAL A 119 21.29 34.95 14.17
C VAL A 119 22.53 34.06 14.13
N THR A 120 23.01 33.67 15.31
CA THR A 120 24.21 32.83 15.47
C THR A 120 23.84 31.38 15.74
N LEU A 121 24.23 30.47 14.84
CA LEU A 121 24.15 29.02 15.04
C LEU A 121 25.44 28.52 15.69
N LYS A 122 25.37 28.13 16.96
CA LYS A 122 26.51 27.67 17.76
C LYS A 122 26.11 26.49 18.66
N ASP A 123 27.08 25.89 19.34
CA ASP A 123 26.87 24.78 20.29
C ASP A 123 26.18 23.53 19.67
N LEU A 124 26.40 23.29 18.37
CA LEU A 124 25.92 22.11 17.64
C LEU A 124 26.95 20.98 17.75
N SER A 125 26.62 19.99 18.58
CA SER A 125 27.47 18.84 18.91
C SER A 125 27.76 17.96 17.68
N SER A 126 29.05 17.72 17.39
CA SER A 126 29.49 16.94 16.23
C SER A 126 29.05 17.51 14.86
N CYS A 127 28.89 18.84 14.76
CA CYS A 127 28.58 19.53 13.51
C CYS A 127 29.86 19.84 12.74
N ASN A 128 29.84 19.62 11.42
CA ASN A 128 30.79 20.25 10.52
C ASN A 128 30.25 21.63 10.10
N TYR A 129 30.62 22.67 10.86
CA TYR A 129 30.15 24.04 10.66
C TYR A 129 30.47 24.60 9.27
N LYS A 130 31.63 24.24 8.70
CA LYS A 130 32.00 24.65 7.34
C LYS A 130 31.04 24.09 6.30
N LYS A 131 30.78 22.78 6.34
CA LYS A 131 29.81 22.14 5.42
C LYS A 131 28.39 22.63 5.60
N LEU A 132 27.98 22.90 6.84
CA LEU A 132 26.67 23.48 7.10
C LEU A 132 26.59 24.89 6.50
N ALA A 133 27.60 25.74 6.70
CA ALA A 133 27.65 27.06 6.09
C ALA A 133 27.64 27.01 4.55
N ASP A 134 28.38 26.07 3.95
CA ASP A 134 28.40 25.87 2.50
C ASP A 134 27.02 25.46 1.98
N LEU A 135 26.34 24.52 2.64
CA LEU A 135 24.97 24.12 2.30
C LEU A 135 23.99 25.29 2.38
N LEU A 136 24.08 26.12 3.41
CA LEU A 136 23.21 27.29 3.59
C LEU A 136 23.49 28.39 2.56
N LYS A 137 24.76 28.61 2.22
CA LYS A 137 25.16 29.55 1.15
C LYS A 137 24.65 29.08 -0.20
N GLU A 138 24.84 27.82 -0.54
CA GLU A 138 24.36 27.24 -1.79
C GLU A 138 22.82 27.28 -1.86
N ALA A 139 22.13 26.95 -0.76
CA ALA A 139 20.68 27.09 -0.68
C ALA A 139 20.19 28.52 -0.94
N PHE A 140 20.96 29.53 -0.50
CA PHE A 140 20.63 30.95 -0.71
C PHE A 140 20.99 31.47 -2.11
N TYR A 141 22.15 31.12 -2.66
CA TYR A 141 22.64 31.68 -3.94
C TYR A 141 22.12 30.96 -5.18
N ASP A 142 21.84 29.65 -5.10
CA ASP A 142 21.51 28.82 -6.26
C ASP A 142 20.00 28.61 -6.48
N PHE A 143 19.13 29.13 -5.59
CA PHE A 143 17.68 28.89 -5.62
C PHE A 143 16.91 30.21 -5.47
N ASP A 144 15.93 30.41 -6.37
CA ASP A 144 15.05 31.59 -6.37
C ASP A 144 13.62 31.28 -5.85
N GLU A 145 13.28 29.99 -5.71
CA GLU A 145 11.99 29.49 -5.25
C GLU A 145 12.17 28.61 -4.01
N PHE A 146 11.48 28.99 -2.92
CA PHE A 146 11.55 28.35 -1.62
C PHE A 146 10.13 27.98 -1.20
N GLU A 147 9.69 26.79 -1.59
CA GLU A 147 8.37 26.25 -1.22
C GLU A 147 8.54 24.94 -0.43
N ALA A 148 7.80 24.84 0.66
CA ALA A 148 7.78 23.68 1.51
C ALA A 148 6.90 22.61 0.87
N GLU A 149 7.53 21.54 0.38
CA GLU A 149 6.79 20.42 -0.20
C GLU A 149 6.35 19.44 0.88
N ASN A 150 5.14 18.90 0.75
CA ASN A 150 4.69 17.81 1.60
C ASN A 150 5.52 16.53 1.33
N GLN A 151 6.21 16.06 2.35
CA GLN A 151 7.02 14.85 2.41
C GLN A 151 6.18 13.61 2.69
N ILE A 152 4.94 13.76 3.17
CA ILE A 152 3.95 12.71 2.96
C ILE A 152 3.84 12.58 1.46
N VAL A 153 4.29 11.43 0.98
CA VAL A 153 4.09 10.96 -0.37
C VAL A 153 2.67 11.31 -0.80
N THR A 154 2.52 12.39 -1.58
CA THR A 154 1.23 12.78 -2.16
C THR A 154 0.79 11.55 -2.91
N THR A 155 -0.28 10.93 -2.46
CA THR A 155 -0.71 9.68 -3.06
C THR A 155 -0.98 9.97 -4.52
N LEU A 156 -0.76 9.00 -5.41
CA LEU A 156 -0.95 9.26 -6.84
C LEU A 156 -2.41 9.69 -7.15
N ALA A 157 -3.35 9.45 -6.22
CA ALA A 157 -4.74 9.91 -6.25
C ALA A 157 -4.92 11.43 -6.02
N GLU A 158 -4.07 12.05 -5.20
CA GLU A 158 -4.08 13.47 -4.86
C GLU A 158 -3.37 14.35 -5.90
N MET A 159 -2.69 13.72 -6.88
CA MET A 159 -2.03 14.41 -7.98
C MET A 159 -3.02 14.96 -9.01
N SER A 160 -2.53 15.85 -9.88
CA SER A 160 -3.37 16.48 -10.90
C SER A 160 -4.07 15.45 -11.79
N GLU A 161 -5.33 15.69 -12.14
CA GLU A 161 -6.09 14.81 -13.04
C GLU A 161 -5.34 14.59 -14.37
N LYS A 162 -4.57 15.58 -14.81
CA LYS A 162 -3.73 15.51 -16.01
C LYS A 162 -2.61 14.47 -15.87
N LEU A 163 -1.91 14.45 -14.74
CA LEU A 163 -0.91 13.42 -14.43
C LEU A 163 -1.59 12.05 -14.37
N LYS A 164 -2.71 11.93 -13.66
CA LYS A 164 -3.43 10.65 -13.50
C LYS A 164 -3.93 10.09 -14.84
N ILE A 165 -4.43 10.94 -15.75
CA ILE A 165 -4.79 10.53 -17.12
C ILE A 165 -3.56 10.05 -17.88
N ALA A 166 -2.46 10.81 -17.89
CA ALA A 166 -1.24 10.43 -18.60
C ALA A 166 -0.69 9.08 -18.08
N TYR A 167 -0.68 8.90 -16.76
CA TYR A 167 -0.28 7.66 -16.09
C TYR A 167 -1.06 6.44 -16.60
N VAL A 168 -2.39 6.53 -16.64
CA VAL A 168 -3.23 5.41 -17.13
C VAL A 168 -3.08 5.20 -18.63
N LYS A 169 -2.89 6.26 -19.43
CA LYS A 169 -2.63 6.12 -20.88
C LYS A 169 -1.35 5.34 -21.18
N VAL A 170 -0.30 5.50 -20.37
CA VAL A 170 0.93 4.71 -20.54
C VAL A 170 0.64 3.21 -20.40
N ILE A 171 -0.22 2.83 -19.44
CA ILE A 171 -0.61 1.44 -19.22
C ILE A 171 -1.50 0.94 -20.35
N ILE A 172 -2.40 1.77 -20.88
CA ILE A 172 -3.21 1.41 -22.05
C ILE A 172 -2.32 1.23 -23.30
N ASN A 173 -1.31 2.08 -23.51
CA ASN A 173 -0.37 1.89 -24.61
C ASN A 173 0.37 0.55 -24.51
N MET A 174 0.66 0.11 -23.28
CA MET A 174 1.30 -1.18 -23.03
C MET A 174 0.40 -2.35 -23.42
N THR A 175 -0.89 -2.34 -23.04
CA THR A 175 -1.81 -3.44 -23.39
C THR A 175 -1.97 -3.57 -24.90
N PHE A 176 -2.14 -2.45 -25.60
CA PHE A 176 -2.17 -2.45 -27.06
C PHE A 176 -0.84 -2.91 -27.71
N ALA A 177 0.30 -2.67 -27.06
CA ALA A 177 1.57 -3.15 -27.56
C ALA A 177 1.79 -4.66 -27.34
N ASP A 178 1.02 -5.29 -26.44
CA ASP A 178 1.07 -6.73 -26.17
C ASP A 178 0.37 -7.52 -27.29
N ASP A 179 -0.92 -7.23 -27.53
CA ASP A 179 -1.74 -8.01 -28.48
C ASP A 179 -2.59 -7.17 -29.47
N GLY A 180 -2.50 -5.84 -29.40
CA GLY A 180 -3.25 -4.92 -30.27
C GLY A 180 -4.67 -4.61 -29.80
N GLU A 181 -5.11 -5.13 -28.65
CA GLU A 181 -6.39 -4.79 -28.04
C GLU A 181 -6.27 -4.50 -26.54
N VAL A 182 -7.42 -4.24 -25.90
CA VAL A 182 -7.51 -4.15 -24.43
C VAL A 182 -8.55 -5.18 -24.02
N ASP A 183 -8.10 -6.31 -23.52
CA ASP A 183 -8.97 -7.44 -23.20
C ASP A 183 -9.76 -7.23 -21.88
N GLU A 184 -10.66 -8.16 -21.55
CA GLU A 184 -11.49 -8.05 -20.35
C GLU A 184 -10.71 -8.14 -19.01
N LYS A 185 -9.57 -8.83 -18.98
CA LYS A 185 -8.71 -8.96 -17.80
C LYS A 185 -7.86 -7.71 -17.62
N GLU A 186 -7.26 -7.22 -18.69
CA GLU A 186 -6.52 -5.97 -18.73
C GLU A 186 -7.40 -4.80 -18.35
N LEU A 187 -8.60 -4.71 -18.93
CA LEU A 187 -9.55 -3.66 -18.59
C LEU A 187 -9.97 -3.74 -17.12
N ALA A 188 -10.14 -4.93 -16.55
CA ALA A 188 -10.46 -5.08 -15.13
C ALA A 188 -9.36 -4.49 -14.22
N GLU A 189 -8.10 -4.74 -14.53
CA GLU A 189 -6.96 -4.17 -13.78
C GLU A 189 -6.81 -2.67 -14.01
N ILE A 190 -7.05 -2.19 -15.24
CA ILE A 190 -7.11 -0.75 -15.54
C ILE A 190 -8.22 -0.07 -14.72
N LEU A 191 -9.42 -0.66 -14.61
CA LEU A 191 -10.53 -0.11 -13.82
C LEU A 191 -10.22 -0.06 -12.31
N LEU A 192 -9.54 -1.10 -11.79
CA LEU A 192 -9.05 -1.12 -10.41
C LEU A 192 -8.04 0.00 -10.17
N LEU A 193 -7.12 0.22 -11.11
CA LEU A 193 -6.18 1.33 -11.05
C LEU A 193 -6.89 2.68 -11.11
N MET A 194 -7.85 2.87 -12.03
CA MET A 194 -8.61 4.12 -12.11
C MET A 194 -9.33 4.44 -10.78
N THR A 195 -9.81 3.42 -10.10
CA THR A 195 -10.46 3.55 -8.78
C THR A 195 -9.45 3.89 -7.69
N ARG A 196 -8.25 3.27 -7.71
CA ARG A 196 -7.13 3.60 -6.80
C ARG A 196 -6.66 5.04 -6.93
N LEU A 197 -6.64 5.56 -8.15
CA LEU A 197 -6.24 6.92 -8.46
C LEU A 197 -7.35 7.95 -8.23
N ASP A 198 -8.51 7.52 -7.74
CA ASP A 198 -9.69 8.38 -7.51
C ASP A 198 -9.98 9.29 -8.71
N LEU A 199 -10.04 8.70 -9.91
CA LEU A 199 -10.26 9.46 -11.14
C LEU A 199 -11.69 9.97 -11.23
N SER A 200 -11.83 11.24 -11.59
CA SER A 200 -13.14 11.84 -11.85
C SER A 200 -13.89 11.13 -12.98
N THR A 201 -15.22 11.22 -12.97
CA THR A 201 -16.07 10.62 -14.01
C THR A 201 -15.69 11.07 -15.42
N ASP A 202 -15.28 12.33 -15.60
CA ASP A 202 -14.83 12.87 -16.89
C ASP A 202 -13.51 12.24 -17.35
N SER A 203 -12.53 12.13 -16.45
CA SER A 203 -11.25 11.48 -16.74
C SER A 203 -11.39 10.00 -17.06
N ARG A 204 -12.23 9.28 -16.31
CA ARG A 204 -12.55 7.87 -16.60
C ARG A 204 -13.21 7.74 -17.97
N PHE A 205 -14.05 8.69 -18.38
CA PHE A 205 -14.64 8.70 -19.71
C PHE A 205 -13.61 8.89 -20.82
N LYS A 206 -12.72 9.88 -20.69
CA LYS A 206 -11.62 10.11 -21.64
C LYS A 206 -10.74 8.87 -21.81
N LEU A 207 -10.41 8.20 -20.71
CA LEU A 207 -9.58 7.00 -20.74
C LEU A 207 -10.30 5.80 -21.37
N ARG A 208 -11.61 5.63 -21.15
CA ARG A 208 -12.39 4.59 -21.85
C ARG A 208 -12.48 4.82 -23.36
N GLU A 209 -12.55 6.08 -23.80
CA GLU A 209 -12.49 6.36 -25.24
C GLU A 209 -11.14 5.99 -25.84
N TYR A 210 -10.09 6.10 -25.05
CA TYR A 210 -8.71 5.76 -25.38
C TYR A 210 -8.47 4.24 -25.44
N THR A 211 -9.10 3.44 -24.56
CA THR A 211 -8.96 1.96 -24.55
C THR A 211 -9.49 1.24 -25.80
N ILE A 212 -10.20 1.94 -26.70
CA ILE A 212 -10.90 1.31 -27.86
C ILE A 212 -10.40 1.87 -29.19
N SER A 213 -9.38 2.73 -29.16
CA SER A 213 -8.89 3.43 -30.34
C SER A 213 -7.37 3.44 -30.40
N GLU A 214 -6.80 2.40 -31.01
CA GLU A 214 -5.36 2.30 -31.30
C GLU A 214 -4.85 3.53 -32.08
N ALA A 215 -5.60 3.98 -33.10
CA ALA A 215 -5.23 5.13 -33.94
C ALA A 215 -5.20 6.49 -33.20
N GLY A 216 -5.64 6.53 -31.94
CA GLY A 216 -5.69 7.74 -31.11
C GLY A 216 -4.60 7.80 -30.05
N GLN A 217 -3.64 6.87 -30.05
CA GLN A 217 -2.62 6.78 -29.01
C GLN A 217 -1.62 7.94 -29.07
N GLU A 218 -1.33 8.49 -27.89
CA GLU A 218 -0.28 9.46 -27.69
C GLU A 218 1.07 8.74 -27.55
N PRO A 219 2.15 9.25 -28.16
CA PRO A 219 3.49 8.70 -27.99
C PRO A 219 3.91 8.64 -26.53
N LEU A 220 4.63 7.57 -26.15
CA LEU A 220 5.06 7.34 -24.76
C LEU A 220 5.88 8.51 -24.21
N GLU A 221 6.74 9.11 -25.02
CA GLU A 221 7.58 10.24 -24.65
C GLU A 221 6.74 11.47 -24.28
N GLN A 222 5.63 11.71 -24.97
CA GLN A 222 4.73 12.84 -24.66
C GLN A 222 3.96 12.63 -23.35
N LEU A 223 3.59 11.38 -23.07
CA LEU A 223 2.93 11.01 -21.82
C LEU A 223 3.91 11.12 -20.65
N LEU A 224 5.15 10.66 -20.81
CA LEU A 224 6.21 10.79 -19.80
C LEU A 224 6.61 12.25 -19.58
N ASP A 225 6.70 13.07 -20.64
CA ASP A 225 6.92 14.52 -20.51
C ASP A 225 5.81 15.21 -19.70
N THR A 226 4.57 14.75 -19.87
CA THR A 226 3.43 15.26 -19.10
C THR A 226 3.54 14.87 -17.63
N ILE A 227 3.87 13.60 -17.36
CA ILE A 227 4.14 13.14 -16.00
C ILE A 227 5.28 13.95 -15.40
N ASP A 228 6.37 14.18 -16.14
CA ASP A 228 7.57 14.85 -15.64
C ASP A 228 7.32 16.31 -15.25
N LYS A 229 6.48 17.01 -16.01
CA LYS A 229 6.08 18.40 -15.70
C LYS A 229 5.18 18.51 -14.48
N GLU A 230 4.33 17.52 -14.26
CA GLU A 230 3.31 17.54 -13.20
C GLU A 230 3.78 16.84 -11.91
N ALA A 231 4.87 16.08 -11.98
CA ALA A 231 5.38 15.23 -10.90
C ALA A 231 6.12 15.97 -9.77
N GLY A 232 6.60 17.20 -10.02
CA GLY A 232 7.44 17.93 -9.07
C GLY A 232 8.66 17.11 -8.62
N SER A 233 8.96 17.11 -7.33
CA SER A 233 10.07 16.34 -6.73
C SER A 233 9.83 14.82 -6.66
N HIS A 234 8.62 14.36 -6.96
CA HIS A 234 8.23 12.95 -6.84
C HIS A 234 8.42 12.14 -8.13
N ASN A 235 9.04 12.72 -9.16
CA ASN A 235 9.23 12.14 -10.48
C ASN A 235 9.71 10.69 -10.46
N LYS A 236 10.83 10.45 -9.78
CA LYS A 236 11.45 9.12 -9.70
C LYS A 236 10.52 8.10 -9.02
N SER A 237 9.84 8.51 -7.95
CA SER A 237 8.87 7.67 -7.23
C SER A 237 7.67 7.31 -8.12
N ILE A 238 7.18 8.27 -8.92
CA ILE A 238 6.08 8.06 -9.88
C ILE A 238 6.49 7.07 -10.95
N LYS A 239 7.70 7.18 -11.52
CA LYS A 239 8.20 6.25 -12.55
C LYS A 239 8.38 4.83 -12.00
N ILE A 240 8.88 4.68 -10.78
CA ILE A 240 8.97 3.36 -10.11
C ILE A 240 7.57 2.76 -9.90
N SER A 241 6.61 3.57 -9.45
CA SER A 241 5.22 3.13 -9.29
C SER A 241 4.57 2.75 -10.62
N LEU A 242 4.83 3.51 -11.68
CA LEU A 242 4.32 3.26 -13.02
C LEU A 242 4.83 1.94 -13.57
N VAL A 243 6.13 1.66 -13.41
CA VAL A 243 6.74 0.40 -13.82
C VAL A 243 6.14 -0.78 -13.05
N LYS A 244 5.89 -0.62 -11.74
CA LYS A 244 5.18 -1.63 -10.95
C LYS A 244 3.78 -1.90 -11.51
N ASP A 245 3.00 -0.86 -11.80
CA ASP A 245 1.64 -1.04 -12.30
C ASP A 245 1.62 -1.64 -13.73
N LEU A 246 2.57 -1.27 -14.59
CA LEU A 246 2.75 -1.89 -15.91
C LEU A 246 3.00 -3.39 -15.79
N ILE A 247 3.96 -3.79 -14.96
CA ILE A 247 4.29 -5.20 -14.72
C ILE A 247 3.08 -5.93 -14.15
N ASN A 248 2.35 -5.32 -13.21
CA ASN A 248 1.20 -5.97 -12.61
C ASN A 248 0.09 -6.22 -13.65
N THR A 249 -0.28 -5.21 -14.44
CA THR A 249 -1.32 -5.35 -15.46
C THR A 249 -0.96 -6.48 -16.42
N PHE A 250 0.29 -6.51 -16.88
CA PHE A 250 0.79 -7.56 -17.76
C PHE A 250 0.72 -8.97 -17.14
N ILE A 251 1.18 -9.14 -15.88
CA ILE A 251 1.12 -10.43 -15.16
C ILE A 251 -0.32 -10.87 -14.90
N SER A 252 -1.22 -9.92 -14.63
CA SER A 252 -2.60 -10.23 -14.27
C SER A 252 -3.43 -10.65 -15.49
N ALA A 253 -3.11 -10.10 -16.67
CA ALA A 253 -3.71 -10.48 -17.94
C ALA A 253 -3.20 -11.85 -18.42
N ASN A 254 -1.88 -12.04 -18.36
CA ASN A 254 -1.21 -13.27 -18.76
C ASN A 254 -1.17 -14.27 -17.60
N GLU A 255 -2.07 -15.27 -17.59
CA GLU A 255 -2.20 -16.34 -16.57
C GLU A 255 -0.91 -17.15 -16.26
N ALA A 256 0.21 -16.80 -16.89
CA ALA A 256 1.54 -17.26 -16.51
C ALA A 256 1.72 -17.06 -14.99
N SER A 257 1.87 -18.17 -14.28
CA SER A 257 2.11 -18.17 -12.84
C SER A 257 3.18 -17.14 -12.51
N TYR A 258 2.80 -16.11 -11.76
CA TYR A 258 3.68 -15.06 -11.25
C TYR A 258 4.99 -15.62 -10.68
N LYS A 259 4.98 -16.90 -10.25
CA LYS A 259 6.11 -17.70 -9.78
C LYS A 259 7.28 -17.85 -10.78
N TYR A 260 7.05 -17.69 -12.09
CA TYR A 260 8.08 -17.79 -13.13
C TYR A 260 8.25 -16.50 -13.94
N PHE A 261 7.64 -15.40 -13.51
CA PHE A 261 7.74 -14.13 -14.20
C PHE A 261 9.18 -13.61 -14.18
N SER A 262 9.69 -13.21 -15.35
CA SER A 262 10.92 -12.44 -15.49
C SER A 262 10.62 -11.20 -16.31
N TYR A 263 11.02 -10.02 -15.79
CA TYR A 263 10.83 -8.75 -16.48
C TYR A 263 11.55 -8.69 -17.84
N ARG A 264 12.53 -9.57 -18.08
CA ARG A 264 13.22 -9.69 -19.38
C ARG A 264 12.33 -10.23 -20.49
N ASN A 265 11.22 -10.89 -20.14
CA ASN A 265 10.22 -11.36 -21.08
C ASN A 265 9.11 -10.32 -21.33
N PHE A 266 9.23 -9.13 -20.73
CA PHE A 266 8.27 -8.05 -20.90
C PHE A 266 8.79 -7.05 -21.94
N GLU A 267 8.47 -7.30 -23.21
CA GLU A 267 9.03 -6.58 -24.35
C GLU A 267 8.82 -5.06 -24.25
N PHE A 268 7.61 -4.63 -23.87
CA PHE A 268 7.29 -3.20 -23.73
C PHE A 268 8.22 -2.48 -22.76
N LEU A 269 8.50 -3.06 -21.58
CA LEU A 269 9.39 -2.44 -20.60
C LEU A 269 10.84 -2.48 -21.07
N THR A 270 11.30 -3.60 -21.64
CA THR A 270 12.69 -3.71 -22.12
C THR A 270 12.99 -2.76 -23.27
N ALA A 271 12.03 -2.51 -24.16
CA ALA A 271 12.17 -1.57 -25.28
C ALA A 271 12.20 -0.10 -24.81
N ASN A 272 11.53 0.22 -23.71
CA ASN A 272 11.34 1.58 -23.24
C ASN A 272 12.03 1.90 -21.90
N GLN A 273 12.87 1.00 -21.38
CA GLN A 273 13.48 1.11 -20.05
C GLN A 273 14.25 2.43 -19.86
N SER A 274 14.94 2.90 -20.90
CA SER A 274 15.68 4.17 -20.87
C SER A 274 14.79 5.39 -20.69
N LEU A 275 13.52 5.34 -21.14
CA LEU A 275 12.57 6.43 -21.00
C LEU A 275 12.02 6.55 -19.57
N PHE A 276 11.87 5.42 -18.89
CA PHE A 276 11.43 5.38 -17.49
C PHE A 276 12.53 5.76 -16.50
N ASP A 277 13.79 5.85 -16.93
CA ASP A 277 14.95 6.14 -16.08
C ASP A 277 14.95 5.27 -14.80
N VAL A 278 14.69 3.97 -14.93
CA VAL A 278 14.72 3.00 -13.80
C VAL A 278 15.80 1.96 -14.01
N SER A 279 16.54 1.67 -12.94
CA SER A 279 17.57 0.64 -12.92
C SER A 279 16.97 -0.77 -12.78
N ASP A 280 17.71 -1.79 -13.22
CA ASP A 280 17.30 -3.19 -13.08
C ASP A 280 16.94 -3.56 -11.63
N LYS A 281 17.67 -3.01 -10.65
CA LYS A 281 17.43 -3.26 -9.23
C LYS A 281 16.10 -2.65 -8.75
N GLU A 282 15.71 -1.50 -9.29
CA GLU A 282 14.42 -0.86 -8.99
C GLU A 282 13.26 -1.65 -9.62
N ILE A 283 13.47 -2.21 -10.81
CA ILE A 283 12.51 -3.12 -11.46
C ILE A 283 12.37 -4.41 -10.65
N GLU A 284 13.47 -5.01 -10.20
CA GLU A 284 13.45 -6.19 -9.34
C GLU A 284 12.69 -5.94 -8.03
N LEU A 285 12.85 -4.76 -7.43
CA LEU A 285 12.08 -4.35 -6.25
C LEU A 285 10.57 -4.29 -6.55
N ALA A 286 10.18 -3.75 -7.71
CA ALA A 286 8.78 -3.72 -8.13
C ALA A 286 8.22 -5.14 -8.31
N VAL A 287 8.96 -6.05 -8.97
CA VAL A 287 8.57 -7.45 -9.14
C VAL A 287 8.41 -8.16 -7.79
N GLN A 288 9.37 -7.99 -6.87
CA GLN A 288 9.29 -8.57 -5.52
C GLN A 288 8.06 -8.08 -4.77
N THR A 289 7.71 -6.79 -4.93
CA THR A 289 6.52 -6.20 -4.33
C THR A 289 5.25 -6.85 -4.86
N ILE A 290 5.12 -6.97 -6.18
CA ILE A 290 3.97 -7.61 -6.84
C ILE A 290 3.85 -9.09 -6.42
N MET A 291 4.97 -9.81 -6.38
CA MET A 291 4.99 -11.21 -5.93
C MET A 291 4.55 -11.37 -4.48
N LEU A 292 4.97 -10.44 -3.61
CA LEU A 292 4.55 -10.44 -2.21
C LEU A 292 3.05 -10.16 -2.10
N ASP A 293 2.57 -9.13 -2.81
CA ASP A 293 1.17 -8.75 -2.91
C ASP A 293 0.30 -9.96 -3.35
N PHE A 294 0.66 -10.68 -4.42
CA PHE A 294 -0.07 -11.88 -4.85
C PHE A 294 -0.02 -13.02 -3.82
N LYS A 295 1.13 -13.25 -3.17
CA LYS A 295 1.24 -14.28 -2.13
C LYS A 295 0.33 -14.00 -0.95
N MET A 296 0.07 -12.73 -0.62
CA MET A 296 -0.82 -12.38 0.50
C MET A 296 -2.28 -12.78 0.27
N LEU A 297 -2.71 -12.88 -1.00
CA LEU A 297 -4.05 -13.32 -1.39
C LEU A 297 -4.25 -14.84 -1.22
N ASP A 298 -3.16 -15.61 -1.20
CA ASP A 298 -3.20 -17.07 -1.04
C ASP A 298 -3.74 -17.44 0.34
N GLY A 299 -4.73 -18.35 0.37
CA GLY A 299 -5.34 -18.90 1.57
C GLY A 299 -4.35 -19.54 2.54
N ASP A 300 -3.20 -20.02 2.06
CA ASP A 300 -2.14 -20.66 2.87
C ASP A 300 -1.11 -19.67 3.45
N PHE A 301 -1.21 -18.39 3.12
CA PHE A 301 -0.28 -17.37 3.60
C PHE A 301 -0.55 -16.99 5.07
N THR A 302 0.47 -17.08 5.93
CA THR A 302 0.33 -16.86 7.39
C THR A 302 0.76 -15.45 7.81
N ASP A 303 0.33 -14.98 8.98
CA ASP A 303 0.76 -13.69 9.53
C ASP A 303 2.27 -13.61 9.79
N ALA A 304 2.90 -14.75 10.12
CA ALA A 304 4.35 -14.82 10.27
C ALA A 304 5.06 -14.63 8.92
N ALA A 305 4.53 -15.23 7.85
CA ALA A 305 5.02 -15.04 6.49
C ALA A 305 4.82 -13.60 6.01
N PHE A 306 3.69 -12.97 6.37
CA PHE A 306 3.42 -11.56 6.11
C PHE A 306 4.48 -10.63 6.72
N LYS A 307 4.74 -10.76 8.03
CA LYS A 307 5.76 -9.93 8.72
C LYS A 307 7.15 -10.13 8.13
N LYS A 308 7.49 -11.36 7.77
CA LYS A 308 8.77 -11.69 7.13
C LYS A 308 8.90 -11.05 5.75
N GLY A 309 7.88 -11.18 4.90
CA GLY A 309 7.89 -10.63 3.54
C GLY A 309 8.02 -9.11 3.51
N ILE A 310 7.29 -8.39 4.37
CA ILE A 310 7.41 -6.92 4.48
C ILE A 310 8.81 -6.50 4.95
N LYS A 311 9.42 -7.23 5.88
CA LYS A 311 10.78 -6.95 6.36
C LYS A 311 11.83 -7.16 5.27
N GLU A 312 11.71 -8.24 4.50
CA GLU A 312 12.57 -8.53 3.36
C GLU A 312 12.41 -7.48 2.25
N LEU A 313 11.18 -7.05 1.98
CA LEU A 313 10.89 -6.00 1.01
C LEU A 313 11.49 -4.65 1.44
N THR A 314 11.36 -4.29 2.72
CA THR A 314 11.93 -3.06 3.29
C THR A 314 13.46 -3.04 3.17
N ALA A 315 14.10 -4.18 3.47
CA ALA A 315 15.55 -4.32 3.32
C ALA A 315 15.98 -4.18 1.85
N SER A 316 15.21 -4.75 0.92
CA SER A 316 15.47 -4.66 -0.52
C SER A 316 15.28 -3.24 -1.04
N ALA A 317 14.25 -2.53 -0.58
CA ALA A 317 14.00 -1.13 -0.91
C ALA A 317 15.14 -0.22 -0.44
N GLY A 318 15.58 -0.39 0.82
CA GLY A 318 16.73 0.34 1.37
C GLY A 318 18.05 0.03 0.63
N ALA A 319 18.26 -1.21 0.17
CA ALA A 319 19.45 -1.59 -0.58
C ALA A 319 19.55 -0.93 -1.96
N VAL A 320 18.43 -0.46 -2.52
CA VAL A 320 18.37 0.22 -3.82
C VAL A 320 18.09 1.72 -3.68
N GLY A 321 18.03 2.25 -2.45
CA GLY A 321 17.81 3.68 -2.18
C GLY A 321 16.38 4.15 -2.49
N VAL A 322 15.41 3.23 -2.59
CA VAL A 322 14.02 3.56 -2.89
C VAL A 322 13.19 3.54 -1.59
N PRO A 323 12.48 4.63 -1.25
CA PRO A 323 11.53 4.61 -0.15
C PRO A 323 10.43 3.56 -0.39
N LEU A 324 10.10 2.77 0.63
CA LEU A 324 9.03 1.77 0.50
C LEU A 324 7.69 2.39 0.04
N ALA A 325 7.42 3.62 0.46
CA ALA A 325 6.22 4.37 0.07
C ALA A 325 6.19 4.73 -1.43
N ALA A 326 7.35 4.83 -2.10
CA ALA A 326 7.42 5.10 -3.54
C ALA A 326 6.90 3.91 -4.37
N VAL A 327 7.12 2.67 -3.91
CA VAL A 327 6.60 1.48 -4.60
C VAL A 327 5.08 1.35 -4.42
N TYR A 328 4.56 1.84 -3.29
CA TYR A 328 3.13 1.87 -2.98
C TYR A 328 2.45 3.21 -3.28
N LEU A 329 3.07 4.07 -4.09
CA LEU A 329 2.60 5.40 -4.40
C LEU A 329 1.22 5.41 -5.09
N SER A 330 1.00 4.50 -6.04
CA SER A 330 -0.32 4.25 -6.66
C SER A 330 -1.24 3.32 -5.85
N GLY A 331 -0.86 3.00 -4.60
CA GLY A 331 -1.43 1.93 -3.79
C GLY A 331 -0.79 0.56 -4.07
N SER A 332 -1.04 -0.41 -3.20
CA SER A 332 -0.77 -1.83 -3.46
C SER A 332 -1.75 -2.34 -4.49
N VAL A 333 -1.25 -3.25 -5.31
CA VAL A 333 -2.02 -3.78 -6.42
C VAL A 333 -3.09 -4.78 -5.98
N VAL A 334 -2.93 -5.26 -4.75
CA VAL A 334 -3.87 -6.11 -4.03
C VAL A 334 -4.50 -5.38 -2.86
N GLY A 335 -4.64 -4.05 -2.91
CA GLY A 335 -5.60 -3.34 -2.05
C GLY A 335 -5.08 -2.66 -0.78
N MET A 336 -3.79 -2.57 -0.48
CA MET A 336 -3.32 -1.58 0.52
C MET A 336 -3.36 -0.17 -0.09
N SER A 337 -4.32 0.67 0.27
CA SER A 337 -4.23 2.10 -0.03
C SER A 337 -3.04 2.72 0.72
N ALA A 338 -2.55 3.88 0.29
CA ALA A 338 -1.54 4.63 1.03
C ALA A 338 -1.99 4.96 2.48
N ALA A 339 -3.30 5.12 2.70
CA ALA A 339 -3.90 5.21 4.03
C ALA A 339 -3.84 3.88 4.82
N GLY A 340 -3.91 2.73 4.15
CA GLY A 340 -3.79 1.40 4.75
C GLY A 340 -2.38 1.04 5.25
N MET A 341 -1.33 1.71 4.77
CA MET A 341 0.04 1.54 5.28
C MET A 341 0.20 1.99 6.74
N THR A 342 -0.65 2.91 7.23
CA THR A 342 -0.68 3.28 8.66
C THR A 342 -1.13 2.11 9.54
N SER A 343 -1.96 1.20 9.01
CA SER A 343 -2.40 -0.02 9.71
C SER A 343 -1.35 -1.16 9.69
N GLY A 344 -0.54 -1.24 8.63
CA GLY A 344 0.59 -2.18 8.55
C GLY A 344 1.71 -1.88 9.55
N LEU A 345 1.98 -0.59 9.81
CA LEU A 345 2.88 -0.17 10.90
C LEU A 345 2.25 -0.34 12.29
N ALA A 346 0.93 -0.18 12.43
CA ALA A 346 0.22 -0.45 13.68
C ALA A 346 0.32 -1.94 14.08
N ALA A 347 0.30 -2.86 13.12
CA ALA A 347 0.53 -4.30 13.35
C ALA A 347 1.98 -4.66 13.76
N LEU A 348 2.91 -3.70 13.64
CA LEU A 348 4.31 -3.81 14.08
C LEU A 348 4.56 -3.18 15.48
N GLY A 349 3.52 -2.74 16.18
CA GLY A 349 3.64 -2.21 17.55
C GLY A 349 4.08 -0.75 17.63
N LEU A 350 3.95 0.00 16.54
CA LEU A 350 4.23 1.44 16.50
C LEU A 350 2.91 2.22 16.54
N GLY A 351 2.43 2.43 17.78
CA GLY A 351 1.41 3.38 18.24
C GLY A 351 0.37 3.94 17.27
N GLY A 352 -0.88 3.51 17.43
CA GLY A 352 -2.04 4.32 17.08
C GLY A 352 -2.31 5.38 18.15
N VAL A 353 -2.38 6.64 17.74
CA VAL A 353 -3.26 7.71 18.26
C VAL A 353 -3.28 8.76 17.15
N LEU A 354 -4.40 8.84 16.42
CA LEU A 354 -5.07 10.05 15.92
C LEU A 354 -6.18 9.57 14.98
N GLY A 355 -7.40 9.51 15.50
CA GLY A 355 -8.59 9.44 14.68
C GLY A 355 -8.85 10.77 13.97
N PHE A 356 -9.74 10.69 12.98
CA PHE A 356 -10.25 11.71 12.04
C PHE A 356 -9.55 11.69 10.68
N SER A 357 -10.28 11.64 9.55
CA SER A 357 -11.70 11.93 9.25
C SER A 357 -12.27 10.86 8.29
N SER A 358 -13.51 10.36 8.32
CA SER A 358 -14.86 10.91 8.54
C SER A 358 -15.39 11.91 7.51
N MET A 359 -14.69 12.17 6.41
CA MET A 359 -15.25 12.95 5.28
C MET A 359 -14.83 12.41 3.90
N ALA A 360 -15.35 11.24 3.54
CA ALA A 360 -15.71 10.93 2.15
C ALA A 360 -16.89 9.94 2.12
N THR A 361 -17.82 10.08 3.07
CA THR A 361 -19.22 9.69 2.87
C THR A 361 -19.84 10.72 1.92
N GLY A 362 -19.52 10.59 0.63
CA GLY A 362 -19.96 11.48 -0.44
C GLY A 362 -20.62 10.77 -1.62
N ILE A 363 -20.85 9.45 -1.55
CA ILE A 363 -21.69 8.73 -2.51
C ILE A 363 -22.96 8.30 -1.79
N GLY A 364 -23.88 9.24 -1.67
CA GLY A 364 -25.29 8.94 -1.55
C GLY A 364 -25.82 8.48 -2.91
N VAL A 365 -25.51 7.24 -3.32
CA VAL A 365 -26.35 6.50 -4.26
C VAL A 365 -26.45 5.07 -3.76
N ALA A 366 -27.60 4.78 -3.16
CA ALA A 366 -28.10 3.45 -2.96
C ALA A 366 -28.18 2.70 -4.29
N VAL A 367 -27.31 1.70 -4.48
CA VAL A 367 -27.66 0.49 -5.24
C VAL A 367 -27.19 -0.72 -4.43
N LEU A 368 -28.15 -1.20 -3.65
CA LEU A 368 -28.18 -2.53 -3.04
C LEU A 368 -28.30 -3.62 -4.11
N LEU A 369 -27.20 -4.09 -4.71
CA LEU A 369 -27.21 -5.31 -5.53
C LEU A 369 -25.93 -6.12 -5.21
N GLY A 370 -25.91 -7.19 -4.42
CA GLY A 370 -26.98 -8.08 -3.96
C GLY A 370 -27.13 -8.20 -2.45
N VAL A 371 -28.39 -8.22 -2.03
CA VAL A 371 -28.88 -8.42 -0.67
C VAL A 371 -28.39 -9.76 -0.10
N GLY A 372 -27.42 -9.73 0.82
CA GLY A 372 -27.00 -10.91 1.59
C GLY A 372 -25.73 -10.75 2.44
N ALA A 373 -24.59 -10.43 1.82
CA ALA A 373 -23.27 -10.64 2.43
C ALA A 373 -22.88 -9.63 3.54
N TYR A 374 -23.39 -8.39 3.50
CA TYR A 374 -22.81 -7.31 4.32
C TYR A 374 -23.26 -7.27 5.78
N LYS A 375 -24.38 -7.94 6.15
CA LYS A 375 -24.85 -7.96 7.54
C LYS A 375 -24.12 -8.98 8.43
N GLY A 376 -23.39 -9.94 7.86
CA GLY A 376 -22.63 -10.93 8.64
C GLY A 376 -21.30 -10.40 9.19
N ILE A 377 -20.57 -9.61 8.39
CA ILE A 377 -19.16 -9.29 8.67
C ILE A 377 -18.99 -8.13 9.66
N ARG A 378 -19.92 -7.15 9.67
CA ARG A 378 -19.87 -6.02 10.62
C ARG A 378 -20.01 -6.40 12.10
N TYR A 379 -20.57 -7.58 12.41
CA TYR A 379 -20.68 -8.07 13.79
C TYR A 379 -19.42 -8.80 14.26
N ILE A 380 -18.48 -9.08 13.36
CA ILE A 380 -17.33 -9.98 13.58
C ILE A 380 -16.03 -9.20 13.88
N THR A 381 -15.98 -7.90 13.59
CA THR A 381 -14.89 -6.98 14.00
C THR A 381 -14.86 -6.65 15.50
N SER A 382 -15.68 -7.32 16.30
CA SER A 382 -15.83 -7.08 17.75
C SER A 382 -14.78 -7.81 18.61
N ALA A 383 -13.82 -8.52 18.01
CA ALA A 383 -12.80 -9.29 18.75
C ALA A 383 -11.40 -8.71 18.51
N ASN A 384 -10.75 -8.34 19.62
CA ASN A 384 -9.46 -7.64 19.76
C ASN A 384 -8.20 -8.35 19.19
N THR A 385 -8.22 -8.87 17.97
CA THR A 385 -7.00 -9.38 17.28
C THR A 385 -7.15 -9.37 15.74
N THR A 386 -7.49 -8.25 15.11
CA THR A 386 -7.46 -8.18 13.64
C THR A 386 -6.01 -8.21 13.15
N THR A 387 -5.71 -9.18 12.29
CA THR A 387 -4.36 -9.46 11.79
C THR A 387 -4.04 -8.57 10.56
N GLY A 388 -2.76 -8.31 10.28
CA GLY A 388 -2.35 -7.44 9.17
C GLY A 388 -2.81 -7.94 7.78
N ARG A 389 -2.86 -9.26 7.60
CA ARG A 389 -3.38 -9.90 6.37
C ARG A 389 -4.89 -9.76 6.24
N GLU A 390 -5.66 -9.88 7.31
CA GLU A 390 -7.12 -9.73 7.29
C GLU A 390 -7.54 -8.31 6.93
N LEU A 391 -6.86 -7.29 7.47
CA LEU A 391 -7.07 -5.89 7.09
C LEU A 391 -6.80 -5.66 5.60
N MET A 392 -5.73 -6.25 5.07
CA MET A 392 -5.42 -6.20 3.63
C MET A 392 -6.53 -6.86 2.80
N LEU A 393 -6.97 -8.07 3.14
CA LEU A 393 -8.02 -8.76 2.40
C LEU A 393 -9.33 -7.93 2.37
N HIS A 394 -9.67 -7.28 3.47
CA HIS A 394 -10.83 -6.38 3.52
C HIS A 394 -10.67 -5.17 2.61
N SER A 395 -9.51 -4.52 2.58
CA SER A 395 -9.31 -3.36 1.73
C SER A 395 -9.34 -3.71 0.23
N VAL A 396 -8.94 -4.93 -0.17
CA VAL A 396 -9.13 -5.41 -1.55
C VAL A 396 -10.61 -5.59 -1.89
N ILE A 397 -11.40 -6.12 -0.95
CA ILE A 397 -12.83 -6.28 -1.13
C ILE A 397 -13.48 -4.91 -1.29
N GLU A 398 -13.17 -3.95 -0.41
CA GLU A 398 -13.70 -2.58 -0.49
C GLU A 398 -13.38 -1.92 -1.84
N GLN A 399 -12.13 -2.02 -2.29
CA GLN A 399 -11.69 -1.49 -3.57
C GLN A 399 -12.38 -2.16 -4.77
N THR A 400 -12.49 -3.49 -4.76
CA THR A 400 -13.15 -4.23 -5.83
C THR A 400 -14.63 -3.87 -5.92
N GLN A 401 -15.31 -3.73 -4.77
CA GLN A 401 -16.72 -3.32 -4.70
C GLN A 401 -16.92 -1.86 -5.14
N ALA A 402 -16.02 -0.95 -4.75
CA ALA A 402 -16.04 0.42 -5.26
C ALA A 402 -15.88 0.46 -6.78
N THR A 403 -14.97 -0.35 -7.33
CA THR A 403 -14.74 -0.46 -8.77
C THR A 403 -15.97 -1.00 -9.50
N ILE A 404 -16.63 -2.04 -8.97
CA ILE A 404 -17.89 -2.57 -9.52
C ILE A 404 -18.99 -1.49 -9.52
N SER A 405 -19.10 -0.71 -8.44
CA SER A 405 -20.07 0.39 -8.36
C SER A 405 -19.82 1.48 -9.41
N LEU A 406 -18.57 1.91 -9.56
CA LEU A 406 -18.15 2.87 -10.59
C LEU A 406 -18.38 2.33 -12.01
N LEU A 407 -18.12 1.05 -12.24
CA LEU A 407 -18.38 0.35 -13.50
C LEU A 407 -19.87 0.34 -13.86
N VAL A 408 -20.76 0.08 -12.89
CA VAL A 408 -22.22 0.17 -13.11
C VAL A 408 -22.62 1.59 -13.54
N GLY A 409 -22.03 2.61 -12.90
CA GLY A 409 -22.20 4.01 -13.32
C GLY A 409 -21.77 4.24 -14.77
N ASP A 410 -20.66 3.63 -15.18
CA ASP A 410 -20.14 3.75 -16.55
C ASP A 410 -21.00 3.02 -17.58
N ILE A 411 -21.48 1.81 -17.27
CA ILE A 411 -22.41 1.04 -18.11
C ILE A 411 -23.70 1.83 -18.31
N ASN A 412 -24.22 2.44 -17.24
CA ASN A 412 -25.41 3.29 -17.33
C ASN A 412 -25.17 4.50 -18.24
N TYR A 413 -24.02 5.16 -18.13
CA TYR A 413 -23.65 6.28 -19.00
C TYR A 413 -23.58 5.86 -20.48
N ILE A 414 -22.90 4.74 -20.78
CA ILE A 414 -22.79 4.23 -22.15
C ILE A 414 -24.16 3.82 -22.69
N THR A 415 -25.01 3.21 -21.86
CA THR A 415 -26.38 2.86 -22.22
C THR A 415 -27.18 4.10 -22.63
N ILE A 416 -27.05 5.20 -21.87
CA ILE A 416 -27.69 6.48 -22.21
C ILE A 416 -27.15 7.01 -23.55
N LYS A 417 -25.82 7.03 -23.74
CA LYS A 417 -25.20 7.50 -25.00
C LYS A 417 -25.54 6.63 -26.21
N LEU A 418 -25.67 5.33 -26.02
CA LEU A 418 -26.11 4.40 -27.04
C LEU A 418 -27.56 4.68 -27.44
N ASN A 419 -28.45 4.88 -26.47
CA ASN A 419 -29.84 5.24 -26.73
C ASN A 419 -29.99 6.60 -27.44
N GLU A 420 -29.20 7.61 -27.05
CA GLU A 420 -29.14 8.92 -27.75
C GLU A 420 -28.71 8.75 -29.21
N ALA A 421 -27.66 7.97 -29.46
CA ALA A 421 -27.13 7.70 -30.80
C ALA A 421 -28.10 6.89 -31.66
N LEU A 422 -28.80 5.91 -31.09
CA LEU A 422 -29.81 5.12 -31.79
C LEU A 422 -31.05 5.96 -32.17
N SER A 423 -31.39 6.95 -31.34
CA SER A 423 -32.57 7.80 -31.54
C SER A 423 -32.42 8.87 -32.63
N SER A 424 -31.19 9.17 -33.06
CA SER A 424 -30.89 10.31 -33.95
C SER A 424 -30.54 9.94 -35.41
N ARG A 425 -30.76 8.68 -35.81
CA ARG A 425 -30.72 8.07 -37.17
C ARG A 425 -30.18 8.95 -38.33
N HIS A 426 -28.86 9.17 -38.34
CA HIS A 426 -28.10 9.64 -39.51
C HIS A 426 -26.92 8.70 -39.81
N SER A 427 -26.50 8.59 -41.08
CA SER A 427 -25.47 7.63 -41.56
C SER A 427 -24.09 7.75 -40.91
N GLN A 428 -23.76 8.91 -40.31
CA GLN A 428 -22.50 9.11 -39.57
C GLN A 428 -22.51 8.49 -38.15
N GLN A 429 -23.67 8.03 -37.64
CA GLN A 429 -23.77 7.49 -36.29
C GLN A 429 -23.52 5.98 -36.20
N ASP A 430 -23.50 5.25 -37.31
CA ASP A 430 -23.26 3.79 -37.31
C ASP A 430 -21.90 3.42 -36.71
N ALA A 431 -20.85 4.21 -36.99
CA ALA A 431 -19.52 4.04 -36.39
C ALA A 431 -19.53 4.33 -34.87
N LYS A 432 -20.26 5.36 -34.44
CA LYS A 432 -20.40 5.73 -33.02
C LYS A 432 -21.19 4.69 -32.24
N ILE A 433 -22.25 4.15 -32.82
CA ILE A 433 -23.06 3.06 -32.25
C ILE A 433 -22.20 1.81 -32.09
N LYS A 434 -21.42 1.43 -33.12
CA LYS A 434 -20.48 0.29 -33.03
C LYS A 434 -19.46 0.49 -31.90
N LYS A 435 -18.87 1.68 -31.76
CA LYS A 435 -17.93 1.99 -30.67
C LYS A 435 -18.58 1.84 -29.29
N LEU A 436 -19.80 2.36 -29.11
CA LEU A 436 -20.53 2.27 -27.84
C LEU A 436 -20.97 0.84 -27.49
N VAL A 437 -21.31 0.02 -28.49
CA VAL A 437 -21.62 -1.40 -28.29
C VAL A 437 -20.37 -2.18 -27.89
N LEU A 438 -19.23 -1.95 -28.56
CA LEU A 438 -17.95 -2.57 -28.19
C LEU A 438 -17.55 -2.18 -26.76
N MET A 439 -17.65 -0.90 -26.40
CA MET A 439 -17.44 -0.42 -25.03
C MET A 439 -18.25 -1.22 -24.00
N MET A 440 -19.54 -1.42 -24.26
CA MET A 440 -20.44 -2.13 -23.36
C MET A 440 -20.05 -3.61 -23.18
N ILE A 441 -19.62 -4.28 -24.25
CA ILE A 441 -19.20 -5.68 -24.22
C ILE A 441 -17.95 -5.84 -23.35
N VAL A 442 -16.90 -5.06 -23.61
CA VAL A 442 -15.62 -5.17 -22.88
C VAL A 442 -15.81 -4.80 -21.40
N LEU A 443 -16.61 -3.76 -21.10
CA LEU A 443 -16.93 -3.40 -19.71
C LEU A 443 -17.73 -4.47 -18.96
N THR A 444 -18.63 -5.18 -19.65
CA THR A 444 -19.37 -6.30 -19.04
C THR A 444 -18.43 -7.47 -18.76
N GLY A 445 -17.51 -7.77 -19.69
CA GLY A 445 -16.46 -8.77 -19.49
C GLY A 445 -15.57 -8.44 -18.29
N ALA A 446 -15.07 -7.21 -18.22
CA ALA A 446 -14.28 -6.72 -17.08
C ALA A 446 -15.06 -6.82 -15.76
N GLY A 447 -16.36 -6.50 -15.76
CA GLY A 447 -17.24 -6.69 -14.60
C GLY A 447 -17.31 -8.14 -14.12
N ASN A 448 -17.34 -9.11 -15.04
CA ASN A 448 -17.31 -10.53 -14.68
C ASN A 448 -15.96 -10.92 -14.04
N GLN A 449 -14.84 -10.40 -14.56
CA GLN A 449 -13.51 -10.64 -13.98
C GLN A 449 -13.39 -10.05 -12.57
N LEU A 450 -13.91 -8.82 -12.35
CA LEU A 450 -13.96 -8.20 -11.02
C LEU A 450 -14.81 -9.00 -10.03
N ASN A 451 -15.94 -9.56 -10.47
CA ASN A 451 -16.78 -10.43 -9.61
C ASN A 451 -16.05 -11.72 -9.21
N LYS A 452 -15.40 -12.40 -10.16
CA LYS A 452 -14.58 -13.60 -9.87
C LYS A 452 -13.46 -13.29 -8.87
N LYS A 453 -12.78 -12.15 -9.05
CA LYS A 453 -11.75 -11.66 -8.12
C LYS A 453 -12.33 -11.41 -6.73
N SER A 454 -13.49 -10.74 -6.63
CA SER A 454 -14.18 -10.51 -5.36
C SER A 454 -14.54 -11.82 -4.65
N ASP A 455 -15.05 -12.81 -5.38
CA ASP A 455 -15.44 -14.10 -4.81
C ASP A 455 -14.23 -14.85 -4.24
N THR A 456 -13.15 -14.90 -5.02
CA THR A 456 -11.90 -15.55 -4.60
C THR A 456 -11.36 -14.96 -3.30
N ILE A 457 -11.35 -13.63 -3.19
CA ILE A 457 -10.81 -12.93 -2.02
C ILE A 457 -11.73 -13.12 -0.80
N GLN A 458 -13.05 -13.04 -0.98
CA GLN A 458 -14.01 -13.28 0.10
C GLN A 458 -13.90 -14.72 0.64
N ASN A 459 -13.71 -15.69 -0.25
CA ASN A 459 -13.44 -17.07 0.13
C ASN A 459 -12.15 -17.20 0.95
N SER A 460 -11.07 -16.53 0.54
CA SER A 460 -9.81 -16.51 1.32
C SER A 460 -10.01 -15.97 2.74
N VAL A 461 -10.82 -14.92 2.92
CA VAL A 461 -11.16 -14.39 4.25
C VAL A 461 -11.90 -15.44 5.08
N ILE A 462 -12.94 -16.06 4.52
CA ILE A 462 -13.73 -17.09 5.20
C ILE A 462 -12.83 -18.26 5.63
N ILE A 463 -11.99 -18.74 4.72
CA ILE A 463 -11.07 -19.86 4.96
C ILE A 463 -10.02 -19.51 6.03
N SER A 464 -9.51 -18.27 6.03
CA SER A 464 -8.55 -17.80 7.03
C SER A 464 -9.16 -17.81 8.44
N LYS A 465 -10.43 -17.41 8.55
CA LYS A 465 -11.17 -17.40 9.81
C LYS A 465 -11.53 -18.80 10.31
N TYR A 466 -11.80 -19.73 9.40
CA TYR A 466 -12.15 -21.12 9.72
C TYR A 466 -11.20 -22.12 9.04
N PRO A 467 -9.93 -22.25 9.48
CA PRO A 467 -8.94 -23.11 8.82
C PRO A 467 -9.35 -24.59 8.74
N SER A 468 -10.18 -25.04 9.68
CA SER A 468 -10.75 -26.39 9.70
C SER A 468 -11.73 -26.68 8.56
N LEU A 469 -12.06 -25.70 7.72
CA LEU A 469 -12.80 -25.91 6.48
C LEU A 469 -11.93 -26.51 5.37
N LYS A 470 -10.61 -26.29 5.37
CA LYS A 470 -9.71 -26.74 4.30
C LYS A 470 -9.65 -28.27 4.22
N VAL A 471 -9.60 -28.92 5.38
CA VAL A 471 -9.54 -30.37 5.53
C VAL A 471 -10.65 -30.81 6.48
N LEU A 472 -11.58 -31.61 5.96
CA LEU A 472 -12.72 -32.10 6.73
C LEU A 472 -12.32 -33.27 7.62
N ASP A 473 -12.61 -33.17 8.92
CA ASP A 473 -12.58 -34.31 9.82
C ASP A 473 -13.92 -35.04 9.73
N GLU A 474 -13.94 -36.09 8.90
CA GLU A 474 -15.14 -36.88 8.65
C GLU A 474 -15.69 -37.56 9.92
N SER A 475 -14.80 -37.98 10.83
CA SER A 475 -15.19 -38.65 12.07
C SER A 475 -15.90 -37.68 13.00
N LYS A 476 -15.36 -36.46 13.11
CA LYS A 476 -15.99 -35.37 13.85
C LYS A 476 -17.34 -34.98 13.23
N LEU A 477 -17.41 -34.86 11.89
CA LEU A 477 -18.67 -34.55 11.21
C LEU A 477 -19.73 -35.63 11.46
N LYS A 478 -19.38 -36.92 11.35
CA LYS A 478 -20.27 -38.06 11.66
C LYS A 478 -20.80 -38.00 13.09
N SER A 479 -19.95 -37.66 14.06
CA SER A 479 -20.36 -37.57 15.47
C SER A 479 -21.35 -36.43 15.74
N LEU A 480 -21.23 -35.31 15.02
CA LEU A 480 -22.08 -34.12 15.21
C LEU A 480 -23.40 -34.20 14.43
N THR A 481 -23.50 -35.13 13.48
CA THR A 481 -24.66 -35.32 12.59
C THR A 481 -25.35 -36.68 12.79
N SER A 482 -25.02 -37.41 13.86
CA SER A 482 -25.58 -38.73 14.15
C SER A 482 -27.09 -38.71 14.47
N GLU A 483 -27.59 -37.58 14.97
CA GLU A 483 -29.02 -37.37 15.22
C GLU A 483 -29.83 -37.37 13.92
N GLN A 484 -31.00 -38.01 13.93
CA GLN A 484 -31.85 -38.16 12.74
C GLN A 484 -32.23 -36.82 12.08
N THR A 485 -32.40 -35.76 12.87
CA THR A 485 -32.70 -34.40 12.42
C THR A 485 -31.51 -33.68 11.78
N LYS A 486 -30.28 -34.16 12.00
CA LYS A 486 -29.03 -33.53 11.54
C LYS A 486 -28.33 -34.30 10.42
N LYS A 487 -28.78 -35.52 10.10
CA LYS A 487 -28.24 -36.34 8.99
C LYS A 487 -28.25 -35.63 7.64
N GLN A 488 -29.24 -34.78 7.38
CA GLN A 488 -29.29 -33.98 6.15
C GLN A 488 -28.08 -33.04 6.00
N TYR A 489 -27.54 -32.54 7.11
CA TYR A 489 -26.36 -31.66 7.08
C TYR A 489 -25.08 -32.43 6.75
N TYR A 490 -25.00 -33.73 7.08
CA TYR A 490 -23.87 -34.58 6.71
C TYR A 490 -23.71 -34.68 5.19
N THR A 491 -24.81 -34.99 4.49
CA THR A 491 -24.83 -35.10 3.02
C THR A 491 -24.50 -33.76 2.36
N ILE A 492 -25.12 -32.67 2.83
CA ILE A 492 -24.90 -31.32 2.29
C ILE A 492 -23.43 -30.90 2.45
N VAL A 493 -22.80 -31.18 3.59
CA VAL A 493 -21.39 -30.81 3.80
C VAL A 493 -20.47 -31.58 2.85
N LEU A 494 -20.66 -32.89 2.69
CA LEU A 494 -19.80 -33.72 1.83
C LEU A 494 -19.81 -33.31 0.35
N GLU A 495 -20.89 -32.73 -0.15
CA GLU A 495 -20.98 -32.24 -1.54
C GLU A 495 -19.92 -31.19 -1.89
N TYR A 496 -19.38 -30.48 -0.89
CA TYR A 496 -18.35 -29.45 -1.06
C TYR A 496 -16.91 -29.98 -0.93
N TYR A 497 -16.73 -31.27 -0.64
CA TYR A 497 -15.41 -31.89 -0.44
C TYR A 497 -15.10 -32.93 -1.51
N GLU A 498 -13.82 -33.10 -1.80
CA GLU A 498 -13.28 -34.13 -2.68
C GLU A 498 -12.15 -34.90 -2.00
N GLU A 499 -12.00 -36.18 -2.34
CA GLU A 499 -10.90 -37.01 -1.83
C GLU A 499 -9.60 -36.66 -2.56
N GLN A 500 -8.60 -36.19 -1.82
CA GLN A 500 -7.25 -35.96 -2.33
C GLN A 500 -6.24 -36.84 -1.57
N ILE A 501 -5.29 -37.41 -2.30
CA ILE A 501 -4.19 -38.19 -1.72
C ILE A 501 -3.01 -37.24 -1.50
N VAL A 502 -2.62 -37.04 -0.24
CA VAL A 502 -1.53 -36.13 0.14
C VAL A 502 -0.41 -36.96 0.76
N GLN A 503 0.85 -36.65 0.42
CA GLN A 503 2.01 -37.24 1.07
C GLN A 503 2.30 -36.49 2.37
N GLU A 504 2.05 -37.13 3.52
CA GLU A 504 2.42 -36.61 4.83
C GLU A 504 3.66 -37.33 5.37
N GLY A 505 4.63 -36.55 5.84
CA GLY A 505 5.80 -37.07 6.56
C GLY A 505 5.39 -37.52 7.96
N THR A 506 5.66 -38.77 8.29
CA THR A 506 5.57 -39.27 9.67
C THR A 506 6.65 -38.64 10.55
N LYS A 507 6.48 -38.70 11.89
CA LYS A 507 7.47 -38.18 12.86
C LYS A 507 8.87 -38.81 12.70
N ASP A 508 8.96 -39.95 12.00
CA ASP A 508 10.21 -40.68 11.70
C ASP A 508 10.76 -40.40 10.29
N GLY A 509 10.17 -39.47 9.52
CA GLY A 509 10.68 -39.04 8.22
C GLY A 509 10.24 -39.87 7.02
N GLU A 510 9.42 -40.91 7.21
CA GLU A 510 8.82 -41.67 6.10
C GLU A 510 7.57 -40.95 5.55
N MET A 511 7.50 -40.81 4.22
CA MET A 511 6.36 -40.22 3.52
C MET A 511 5.26 -41.27 3.34
N GLN A 512 4.07 -41.03 3.91
CA GLN A 512 2.90 -41.87 3.69
C GLN A 512 1.82 -41.14 2.88
N ASN A 513 1.18 -41.88 1.97
CA ASN A 513 0.02 -41.40 1.24
C ASN A 513 -1.21 -41.45 2.15
N VAL A 514 -1.68 -40.29 2.60
CA VAL A 514 -2.86 -40.13 3.44
C VAL A 514 -4.01 -39.60 2.58
N LYS A 515 -5.16 -40.27 2.64
CA LYS A 515 -6.39 -39.77 2.02
C LYS A 515 -6.99 -38.68 2.90
N GLN A 516 -7.17 -37.48 2.34
CA GLN A 516 -7.78 -36.33 3.02
C GLN A 516 -8.97 -35.82 2.21
N LEU A 517 -10.07 -35.48 2.90
CA LEU A 517 -11.20 -34.78 2.29
C LEU A 517 -10.90 -33.28 2.29
N ARG A 518 -10.64 -32.73 1.11
CA ARG A 518 -10.29 -31.31 0.92
C ARG A 518 -11.44 -30.55 0.29
N LEU A 519 -11.58 -29.29 0.69
CA LEU A 519 -12.59 -28.41 0.13
C LEU A 519 -12.33 -28.25 -1.38
N LYS A 520 -13.37 -28.38 -2.19
CA LYS A 520 -13.26 -28.22 -3.65
C LYS A 520 -12.73 -26.83 -4.00
N PRO A 521 -11.92 -26.69 -5.07
CA PRO A 521 -11.52 -25.39 -5.58
C PRO A 521 -12.73 -24.61 -6.14
N GLU A 522 -12.65 -23.28 -6.15
CA GLU A 522 -13.57 -22.37 -6.87
C GLU A 522 -15.06 -22.40 -6.44
N ILE A 523 -15.35 -22.65 -5.16
CA ILE A 523 -16.73 -22.58 -4.64
C ILE A 523 -17.22 -21.12 -4.63
N PRO A 524 -18.41 -20.77 -5.15
CA PRO A 524 -18.96 -19.41 -5.04
C PRO A 524 -19.11 -18.96 -3.58
N THR A 525 -18.83 -17.69 -3.28
CA THR A 525 -18.82 -17.19 -1.88
C THR A 525 -20.11 -17.48 -1.13
N LYS A 526 -21.26 -17.30 -1.79
CA LYS A 526 -22.58 -17.55 -1.20
C LYS A 526 -22.77 -19.00 -0.77
N GLU A 527 -22.17 -19.95 -1.49
CA GLU A 527 -22.22 -21.36 -1.15
C GLU A 527 -21.26 -21.69 0.00
N LEU A 528 -20.08 -21.05 0.02
CA LEU A 528 -19.14 -21.18 1.13
C LEU A 528 -19.71 -20.60 2.43
N GLU A 529 -20.39 -19.45 2.39
CA GLU A 529 -21.11 -18.88 3.53
C GLU A 529 -22.22 -19.82 4.04
N LYS A 530 -22.96 -20.45 3.12
CA LYS A 530 -23.95 -21.47 3.46
C LYS A 530 -23.27 -22.65 4.16
N LEU A 531 -22.13 -23.12 3.67
CA LEU A 531 -21.36 -24.19 4.30
C LEU A 531 -20.92 -23.80 5.73
N VAL A 532 -20.39 -22.59 5.93
CA VAL A 532 -20.05 -22.05 7.26
C VAL A 532 -21.26 -22.07 8.19
N SER A 533 -22.42 -21.59 7.72
CA SER A 533 -23.64 -21.56 8.53
C SER A 533 -24.07 -22.97 8.96
N VAL A 534 -23.93 -23.97 8.08
CA VAL A 534 -24.21 -25.37 8.40
C VAL A 534 -23.25 -25.87 9.48
N PHE A 535 -21.95 -25.59 9.35
CA PHE A 535 -20.95 -25.95 10.37
C PHE A 535 -21.18 -25.28 11.73
N GLU A 536 -21.68 -24.03 11.74
CA GLU A 536 -22.05 -23.32 12.96
C GLU A 536 -23.29 -23.93 13.63
N VAL A 537 -24.32 -24.29 12.86
CA VAL A 537 -25.55 -24.94 13.35
C VAL A 537 -25.25 -26.30 14.00
N ILE A 538 -24.35 -27.09 13.40
CA ILE A 538 -23.95 -28.39 13.97
C ILE A 538 -22.87 -28.25 15.07
N GLY A 539 -22.42 -27.03 15.37
CA GLY A 539 -21.45 -26.75 16.44
C GLY A 539 -20.02 -27.21 16.15
N TYR A 540 -19.65 -27.43 14.89
CA TYR A 540 -18.38 -28.01 14.49
C TYR A 540 -17.16 -27.19 14.94
N PHE A 541 -17.23 -25.86 14.84
CA PHE A 541 -16.15 -24.97 15.26
C PHE A 541 -16.03 -24.85 16.78
N LYS A 542 -17.12 -25.07 17.52
CA LYS A 542 -17.14 -25.01 19.01
C LYS A 542 -16.67 -26.32 19.65
N ALA A 543 -16.76 -27.44 18.94
CA ALA A 543 -16.44 -28.77 19.47
C ALA A 543 -14.96 -28.97 19.87
N ALA A 544 -14.02 -28.16 19.37
CA ALA A 544 -12.62 -28.19 19.83
C ALA A 544 -12.47 -27.71 21.29
N ALA A 545 -13.30 -26.76 21.72
CA ALA A 545 -13.34 -26.32 23.12
C ALA A 545 -14.03 -27.36 24.03
N VAL A 546 -15.03 -28.08 23.50
CA VAL A 546 -15.77 -29.12 24.23
C VAL A 546 -14.93 -30.36 24.45
N LEU A 547 -14.12 -30.80 23.47
CA LEU A 547 -13.21 -31.94 23.64
C LEU A 547 -12.10 -31.65 24.66
N LYS A 548 -11.61 -30.40 24.74
CA LYS A 548 -10.64 -29.99 25.78
C LYS A 548 -11.27 -29.96 27.18
N GLY A 549 -12.52 -29.50 27.29
CA GLY A 549 -13.28 -29.50 28.56
C GLY A 549 -13.72 -30.89 29.02
N ALA A 550 -14.11 -31.77 28.09
CA ALA A 550 -14.46 -33.15 28.37
C ALA A 550 -13.23 -33.98 28.76
N ALA A 551 -12.08 -33.75 28.11
CA ALA A 551 -10.82 -34.37 28.49
C ALA A 551 -10.38 -33.91 29.89
N SER A 552 -10.48 -32.61 30.22
CA SER A 552 -10.16 -32.11 31.56
C SER A 552 -11.07 -32.70 32.64
N ASP A 553 -12.39 -32.75 32.39
CA ASP A 553 -13.38 -33.35 33.31
C ASP A 553 -13.17 -34.86 33.51
N MET A 554 -12.74 -35.57 32.46
CA MET A 554 -12.39 -36.99 32.56
C MET A 554 -11.10 -37.22 33.36
N THR A 555 -10.07 -36.38 33.18
CA THR A 555 -8.87 -36.41 34.05
C THR A 555 -9.17 -36.07 35.50
N ASP A 556 -10.08 -35.13 35.76
CA ASP A 556 -10.46 -34.75 37.13
C ASP A 556 -11.33 -35.82 37.81
N LYS A 557 -12.22 -36.48 37.06
CA LYS A 557 -12.97 -37.65 37.55
C LYS A 557 -12.06 -38.87 37.77
N ALA A 558 -11.05 -39.08 36.92
CA ALA A 558 -10.06 -40.14 37.12
C ALA A 558 -9.18 -39.87 38.35
N LYS A 559 -8.69 -38.62 38.53
CA LYS A 559 -7.95 -38.21 39.72
C LYS A 559 -8.75 -38.38 41.01
N ARG A 560 -10.04 -38.00 41.03
CA ARG A 560 -10.94 -38.18 42.18
C ARG A 560 -11.22 -39.65 42.53
N LYS A 561 -11.25 -40.55 41.55
CA LYS A 561 -11.38 -41.99 41.80
C LYS A 561 -10.10 -42.61 42.37
N ILE A 562 -8.93 -42.11 41.98
CA ILE A 562 -7.64 -42.59 42.49
C ILE A 562 -7.40 -42.08 43.93
N THR A 563 -7.72 -40.82 44.24
CA THR A 563 -7.59 -40.31 45.62
C THR A 563 -8.58 -40.93 46.61
N GLY A 564 -9.75 -41.38 46.16
CA GLY A 564 -10.69 -42.13 46.99
C GLY A 564 -10.24 -43.56 47.35
N PHE A 565 -9.26 -44.12 46.63
CA PHE A 565 -8.73 -45.47 46.89
C PHE A 565 -7.53 -45.49 47.87
N PHE A 566 -6.86 -44.35 48.07
CA PHE A 566 -5.74 -44.20 49.02
C PHE A 566 -6.14 -43.55 50.35
N SER A 567 -7.43 -43.36 50.59
CA SER A 567 -8.00 -42.88 51.84
C SER A 567 -8.78 -44.01 52.52
N LYS A 568 -8.06 -44.97 53.08
CA LYS A 568 -8.57 -45.85 54.15
C LYS A 568 -7.46 -46.14 55.15
#